data_AF-A0AA88Q5Q6-F1
#
_entry.id   AF-A0AA88Q5Q6-F1
#
_cell.length_a   1.000
_cell.length_b   1.000
_cell.length_c   1.000
_cell.angle_alpha   90.00
_cell.angle_beta   90.00
_cell.angle_gamma   90.00
#
_symmetry.space_group_name_H-M   'P 1'
#
loop_
_entity.id
_entity.type
_entity.pdbx_description
1 polymer ?
#
loop_
_entity_poly.entity_id
_entity_poly.type
_entity_poly.pdbx_seq_one_letter_code
_entity_poly.pdbx_strand_id
1 'polypeptide(L)'
;MFLCSVWFILLFSGDASGEGIAPLSSSKLVTNGESITLTCNYNGSYNSDYLLWYRQYSSSKPEFLFLVSESNLEQPANPPIPGVSAQINEEKNRVDLKMSFTSVSDSAMYYCALKPTVTENPKALYKIKGKTAK
;
A
#
# COMPACT_ATOMS: atom_id res chain seq x y z
N MET A 1 -7.82 -32.00 -30.78
CA MET A 1 -8.79 -31.17 -30.03
C MET A 1 -7.96 -30.13 -29.30
N PHE A 2 -7.78 -28.96 -29.92
CA PHE A 2 -6.83 -27.94 -29.48
C PHE A 2 -7.48 -26.96 -28.49
N LEU A 3 -6.67 -26.55 -27.53
CA LEU A 3 -6.93 -25.81 -26.31
C LEU A 3 -7.74 -24.52 -26.54
N CYS A 4 -8.82 -24.37 -25.79
CA CYS A 4 -9.54 -23.11 -25.64
C CYS A 4 -8.93 -22.34 -24.46
N SER A 5 -7.70 -21.84 -24.64
CA SER A 5 -7.06 -20.96 -23.67
C SER A 5 -7.39 -19.53 -24.06
N VAL A 6 -8.50 -19.00 -23.54
CA VAL A 6 -8.88 -17.60 -23.75
C VAL A 6 -7.85 -16.73 -23.01
N TRP A 7 -6.88 -16.24 -23.77
CA TRP A 7 -5.82 -15.35 -23.30
C TRP A 7 -6.44 -13.97 -23.09
N PHE A 8 -6.99 -13.71 -21.90
CA PHE A 8 -7.51 -12.40 -21.54
C PHE A 8 -6.32 -11.47 -21.26
N ILE A 9 -5.78 -10.89 -22.33
CA ILE A 9 -4.75 -9.86 -22.26
C ILE A 9 -5.43 -8.54 -21.88
N LEU A 10 -5.32 -8.15 -20.60
CA LEU A 10 -5.59 -6.78 -20.18
C LEU A 10 -4.26 -6.04 -20.05
N LEU A 11 -3.88 -5.31 -21.09
CA LEU A 11 -2.76 -4.38 -21.06
C LEU A 11 -3.23 -3.08 -20.41
N PHE A 12 -2.88 -2.87 -19.14
CA PHE A 12 -2.94 -1.55 -18.52
C PHE A 12 -1.52 -1.03 -18.33
N SER A 13 -1.18 -0.01 -19.12
CA SER A 13 0.05 0.75 -18.97
C SER A 13 -0.07 1.63 -17.72
N GLY A 14 0.50 1.15 -16.61
CA GLY A 14 0.54 1.89 -15.34
C GLY A 14 1.98 2.11 -14.92
N ASP A 15 2.64 3.11 -15.48
CA ASP A 15 3.90 3.62 -14.94
C ASP A 15 3.56 4.57 -13.78
N ALA A 16 3.56 4.05 -12.55
CA ALA A 16 3.35 4.87 -11.35
C ALA A 16 4.68 5.49 -10.92
N SER A 17 5.13 6.51 -11.66
CA SER A 17 6.19 7.41 -11.19
C SER A 17 5.56 8.64 -10.54
N GLY A 18 5.30 8.54 -9.24
CA GLY A 18 4.80 9.64 -8.44
C GLY A 18 4.72 9.25 -6.96
N GLU A 19 5.47 9.97 -6.12
CA GLU A 19 5.41 9.94 -4.65
C GLU A 19 5.82 8.66 -3.94
N GLY A 20 7.11 8.59 -3.55
CA GLY A 20 7.58 8.04 -2.27
C GLY A 20 7.29 6.58 -1.93
N ILE A 21 6.51 5.84 -2.70
CA ILE A 21 6.18 4.43 -2.47
C ILE A 21 5.86 3.74 -3.80
N ALA A 22 6.40 2.54 -4.00
CA ALA A 22 6.23 1.78 -5.23
C ALA A 22 6.25 0.27 -4.98
N PRO A 23 5.35 -0.51 -5.61
CA PRO A 23 5.38 -1.97 -5.51
C PRO A 23 6.63 -2.54 -6.20
N LEU A 24 7.19 -3.64 -5.65
CA LEU A 24 8.31 -4.35 -6.26
C LEU A 24 7.94 -5.12 -7.53
N SER A 25 6.67 -5.50 -7.67
CA SER A 25 6.13 -6.13 -8.87
C SER A 25 4.72 -5.63 -9.11
N SER A 26 4.36 -5.43 -10.38
CA SER A 26 3.02 -5.02 -10.79
C SER A 26 2.02 -6.17 -10.79
N SER A 27 2.48 -7.43 -10.84
CA SER A 27 1.62 -8.61 -10.80
C SER A 27 2.31 -9.82 -10.17
N LYS A 28 1.52 -10.73 -9.57
CA LYS A 28 1.99 -12.00 -9.04
C LYS A 28 0.90 -13.05 -9.17
N LEU A 29 1.23 -14.19 -9.77
CA LEU A 29 0.35 -15.36 -9.84
C LEU A 29 0.72 -16.29 -8.68
N VAL A 30 -0.29 -16.83 -8.01
CA VAL A 30 -0.13 -17.69 -6.84
C VAL A 30 -1.02 -18.91 -6.96
N THR A 31 -0.52 -20.07 -6.57
CA THR A 31 -1.31 -21.29 -6.53
C THR A 31 -2.20 -21.27 -5.28
N ASN A 32 -3.43 -21.76 -5.42
CA ASN A 32 -4.34 -21.90 -4.28
C ASN A 32 -3.69 -22.69 -3.13
N GLY A 33 -3.80 -22.19 -1.90
CA GLY A 33 -3.20 -22.76 -0.69
C GLY A 33 -1.75 -22.35 -0.41
N GLU A 34 -1.07 -21.66 -1.32
CA GLU A 34 0.29 -21.16 -1.09
C GLU A 34 0.29 -19.87 -0.24
N SER A 35 1.46 -19.52 0.29
CA SER A 35 1.66 -18.23 0.96
C SER A 35 2.34 -17.25 0.01
N ILE A 36 1.93 -15.99 0.08
CA ILE A 36 2.50 -14.91 -0.72
C ILE A 36 2.97 -13.77 0.17
N THR A 37 4.07 -13.15 -0.24
CA THR A 37 4.48 -11.81 0.19
C THR A 37 4.35 -10.84 -0.97
N LEU A 38 3.65 -9.73 -0.73
CA LEU A 38 3.66 -8.53 -1.55
C LEU A 38 4.57 -7.50 -0.89
N THR A 39 5.31 -6.75 -1.68
CA THR A 39 6.31 -5.80 -1.16
C THR A 39 6.21 -4.47 -1.87
N CYS A 40 6.30 -3.39 -1.11
CA CYS A 40 6.54 -2.06 -1.63
C CYS A 40 7.83 -1.48 -1.07
N ASN A 41 8.60 -0.80 -1.91
CA ASN A 41 9.64 0.10 -1.45
C ASN A 41 8.99 1.45 -1.11
N TYR A 42 9.50 2.14 -0.10
CA TYR A 42 9.14 3.52 0.18
C TYR A 42 10.40 4.38 0.34
N ASN A 43 10.23 5.69 0.19
CA ASN A 43 11.22 6.71 0.43
C ASN A 43 10.59 7.73 1.39
N GLY A 44 10.82 7.51 2.67
CA GLY A 44 10.16 8.19 3.78
C GLY A 44 11.14 8.68 4.84
N SER A 45 10.62 9.34 5.87
CA SER A 45 11.38 9.79 7.03
C SER A 45 11.27 8.76 8.17
N TYR A 46 12.43 8.46 8.78
CA TYR A 46 12.53 7.47 9.83
C TYR A 46 11.62 7.80 11.02
N ASN A 47 10.85 6.83 11.52
CA ASN A 47 9.92 6.92 12.68
C ASN A 47 8.66 7.80 12.55
N SER A 48 8.47 8.57 11.48
CA SER A 48 7.29 9.45 11.34
C SER A 48 6.26 8.96 10.34
N ASP A 49 6.57 7.93 9.57
CA ASP A 49 5.75 7.59 8.41
C ASP A 49 4.84 6.40 8.69
N TYR A 50 3.58 6.53 8.26
CA TYR A 50 2.62 5.44 8.28
C TYR A 50 2.57 4.76 6.92
N LEU A 51 2.74 3.44 6.92
CA LEU A 51 2.67 2.58 5.75
C LEU A 51 1.38 1.77 5.84
N LEU A 52 0.50 1.98 4.87
CA LEU A 52 -0.84 1.39 4.86
C LEU A 52 -0.98 0.41 3.71
N TRP A 53 -1.70 -0.69 3.95
CA TRP A 53 -2.09 -1.66 2.95
C TRP A 53 -3.59 -1.65 2.72
N TYR A 54 -3.97 -1.71 1.45
CA TYR A 54 -5.35 -1.79 0.98
C TYR A 54 -5.53 -2.94 -0.01
N ARG A 55 -6.74 -3.48 -0.08
CA ARG A 55 -7.20 -4.41 -1.12
C ARG A 55 -8.38 -3.83 -1.86
N GLN A 56 -8.46 -4.03 -3.17
CA GLN A 56 -9.60 -3.62 -3.97
C GLN A 56 -9.99 -4.75 -4.91
N TYR A 57 -11.20 -5.28 -4.70
CA TYR A 57 -11.85 -6.13 -5.68
C TYR A 57 -12.30 -5.32 -6.90
N SER A 58 -12.48 -5.99 -8.04
CA SER A 58 -12.96 -5.34 -9.25
C SER A 58 -14.20 -4.50 -8.97
N SER A 59 -14.20 -3.24 -9.43
CA SER A 59 -15.30 -2.26 -9.26
C SER A 59 -15.69 -1.95 -7.81
N SER A 60 -14.87 -2.32 -6.82
CA SER A 60 -15.10 -2.01 -5.40
C SER A 60 -14.24 -0.84 -4.94
N LYS A 61 -14.57 -0.25 -3.78
CA LYS A 61 -13.67 0.72 -3.12
C LYS A 61 -12.49 -0.01 -2.46
N PRO A 62 -11.32 0.65 -2.28
CA PRO A 62 -10.24 0.09 -1.48
C PRO A 62 -10.68 -0.19 -0.04
N GLU A 63 -10.37 -1.38 0.44
CA GLU A 63 -10.58 -1.87 1.80
C GLU A 63 -9.26 -1.82 2.56
N PHE A 64 -9.25 -1.23 3.76
CA PHE A 64 -8.08 -1.18 4.62
C PHE A 64 -7.75 -2.58 5.16
N LEU A 65 -6.47 -2.97 5.09
CA LEU A 65 -5.97 -4.25 5.60
C LEU A 65 -5.10 -4.07 6.86
N PHE A 66 -4.16 -3.12 6.80
CA PHE A 66 -3.13 -2.98 7.81
C PHE A 66 -2.48 -1.60 7.77
N LEU A 67 -2.03 -1.10 8.92
CA LEU A 67 -1.14 0.05 9.07
C LEU A 67 0.06 -0.41 9.91
N VAL A 68 1.25 -0.09 9.43
CA VAL A 68 2.52 -0.30 10.16
C VAL A 68 3.35 0.97 10.14
N SER A 69 4.20 1.15 11.16
CA SER A 69 5.24 2.19 11.16
C SER A 69 6.51 1.67 11.83
N GLU A 70 7.63 2.32 11.53
CA GLU A 70 8.93 2.01 12.15
C GLU A 70 8.94 2.27 13.67
N SER A 71 7.99 3.06 14.18
CA SER A 71 7.79 3.25 15.63
C SER A 71 7.14 2.04 16.34
N ASN A 72 7.10 0.87 15.70
CA ASN A 72 6.44 -0.36 16.16
C ASN A 72 4.91 -0.23 16.35
N LEU A 73 4.28 0.74 15.66
CA LEU A 73 2.82 0.77 15.55
C LEU A 73 2.38 -0.31 14.56
N GLU A 74 1.46 -1.17 15.00
CA GLU A 74 0.77 -2.15 14.17
C GLU A 74 -0.74 -2.05 14.41
N GLN A 75 -1.49 -1.82 13.34
CA GLN A 75 -2.94 -1.73 13.40
C GLN A 75 -3.56 -2.56 12.26
N PRO A 76 -4.10 -3.75 12.54
CA PRO A 76 -4.84 -4.53 11.56
C PRO A 76 -6.20 -3.89 11.26
N ALA A 77 -6.84 -4.35 10.19
CA ALA A 77 -8.25 -4.12 9.94
C ALA A 77 -9.13 -4.56 11.12
N ASN A 78 -10.33 -3.98 11.22
CA ASN A 78 -11.33 -4.37 12.20
C ASN A 78 -12.61 -4.83 11.48
N PRO A 79 -12.96 -6.13 11.51
CA PRO A 79 -12.21 -7.22 12.16
C PRO A 79 -10.90 -7.57 11.41
N PRO A 80 -9.91 -8.21 12.08
CA PRO A 80 -8.69 -8.66 11.42
C PRO A 80 -8.99 -9.71 10.36
N ILE A 81 -8.25 -9.67 9.25
CA ILE A 81 -8.37 -10.66 8.18
C ILE A 81 -7.47 -11.85 8.51
N PRO A 82 -8.01 -13.08 8.65
CA PRO A 82 -7.23 -14.25 8.97
C PRO A 82 -6.09 -14.49 7.96
N GLY A 83 -4.90 -14.81 8.47
CA GLY A 83 -3.74 -15.09 7.61
C GLY A 83 -3.09 -13.87 6.96
N VAL A 84 -3.57 -12.65 7.23
CA VAL A 84 -2.98 -11.41 6.71
C VAL A 84 -2.19 -10.68 7.80
N SER A 85 -0.94 -10.31 7.49
CA SER A 85 -0.07 -9.52 8.37
C SER A 85 0.82 -8.59 7.56
N ALA A 86 1.31 -7.51 8.16
CA ALA A 86 2.27 -6.61 7.52
C ALA A 86 3.55 -6.47 8.36
N GLN A 87 4.69 -6.26 7.69
CA GLN A 87 5.99 -6.10 8.32
C GLN A 87 6.81 -5.03 7.61
N ILE A 88 7.58 -4.24 8.36
CA ILE A 88 8.56 -3.31 7.80
C ILE A 88 9.95 -3.94 7.80
N ASN A 89 10.70 -3.69 6.74
CA ASN A 89 12.14 -3.90 6.66
C ASN A 89 12.83 -2.54 6.50
N GLU A 90 13.25 -1.99 7.63
CA GLU A 90 13.87 -0.66 7.73
C GLU A 90 15.18 -0.58 6.92
N GLU A 91 16.03 -1.61 6.98
CA GLU A 91 17.31 -1.63 6.26
C GLU A 91 17.16 -1.47 4.74
N LYS A 92 16.01 -1.90 4.20
CA LYS A 92 15.73 -1.88 2.77
C LYS A 92 14.65 -0.87 2.38
N ASN A 93 14.13 -0.09 3.32
CA ASN A 93 12.97 0.78 3.17
C ASN A 93 11.81 0.07 2.46
N ARG A 94 11.40 -1.09 3.00
CA ARG A 94 10.34 -1.93 2.44
C ARG A 94 9.23 -2.17 3.43
N VAL A 95 8.02 -2.29 2.92
CA VAL A 95 6.88 -2.81 3.64
C VAL A 95 6.34 -4.04 2.91
N ASP A 96 6.17 -5.11 3.66
CA ASP A 96 5.69 -6.39 3.19
C ASP A 96 4.28 -6.65 3.72
N LEU A 97 3.39 -7.15 2.86
CA LEU A 97 2.12 -7.77 3.24
C LEU A 97 2.22 -9.28 3.01
N LYS A 98 2.09 -10.04 4.09
CA LYS A 98 2.11 -11.51 4.07
C LYS A 98 0.68 -12.03 4.14
N MET A 99 0.36 -12.93 3.23
CA MET A 99 -0.92 -13.61 3.18
C MET A 99 -0.68 -15.12 3.18
N SER A 100 -1.21 -15.81 4.19
CA SER A 100 -1.14 -17.26 4.32
C SER A 100 -2.36 -17.92 3.69
N PHE A 101 -2.14 -19.06 3.03
CA PHE A 101 -3.18 -19.89 2.42
C PHE A 101 -4.07 -19.14 1.42
N THR A 102 -3.46 -18.54 0.39
CA THR A 102 -4.18 -17.75 -0.60
C THR A 102 -5.24 -18.56 -1.33
N SER A 103 -6.44 -18.01 -1.42
CA SER A 103 -7.55 -18.54 -2.21
C SER A 103 -7.71 -17.76 -3.51
N VAL A 104 -8.41 -18.35 -4.49
CA VAL A 104 -8.87 -17.63 -5.68
C VAL A 104 -9.72 -16.41 -5.30
N SER A 105 -10.40 -16.46 -4.15
CA SER A 105 -11.18 -15.35 -3.60
C SER A 105 -10.33 -14.16 -3.11
N ASP A 106 -9.02 -14.34 -2.98
CA ASP A 106 -8.08 -13.27 -2.62
C ASP A 106 -7.53 -12.52 -3.85
N SER A 107 -7.94 -12.94 -5.06
CA SER A 107 -7.58 -12.26 -6.31
C SER A 107 -8.18 -10.86 -6.36
N ALA A 108 -7.31 -9.86 -6.22
CA ALA A 108 -7.65 -8.45 -6.11
C ALA A 108 -6.43 -7.58 -6.44
N MET A 109 -6.65 -6.27 -6.57
CA MET A 109 -5.57 -5.30 -6.57
C MET A 109 -5.18 -4.98 -5.13
N TYR A 110 -3.88 -4.97 -4.84
CA TYR A 110 -3.34 -4.63 -3.52
C TYR A 110 -2.50 -3.38 -3.64
N TYR A 111 -2.77 -2.40 -2.78
CA TYR A 111 -2.10 -1.11 -2.79
C TYR A 111 -1.39 -0.87 -1.47
N CYS A 112 -0.19 -0.33 -1.56
CA CYS A 112 0.51 0.27 -0.45
C CYS A 112 0.40 1.79 -0.56
N ALA A 113 0.30 2.48 0.57
CA ALA A 113 0.28 3.93 0.64
C ALA A 113 1.24 4.40 1.75
N LEU A 114 1.94 5.50 1.46
CA LEU A 114 2.79 6.20 2.41
C LEU A 114 2.05 7.45 2.87
N LYS A 115 1.86 7.62 4.18
CA LYS A 115 1.35 8.86 4.78
C LYS A 115 2.44 9.47 5.65
N PRO A 116 3.11 10.53 5.19
CA PRO A 116 4.03 11.29 6.02
C PRO A 116 3.28 11.92 7.19
N THR A 117 3.84 11.84 8.40
CA THR A 117 3.37 12.65 9.52
C THR A 117 4.14 13.97 9.47
N VAL A 118 3.46 15.07 9.16
CA VAL A 118 4.07 16.40 9.26
C VAL A 118 4.51 16.59 10.70
N THR A 119 5.81 16.52 10.96
CA THR A 119 6.37 17.00 12.22
C THR A 119 6.45 18.51 12.08
N GLU A 120 5.37 19.19 12.45
CA GLU A 120 5.29 20.65 12.43
C GLU A 120 6.41 21.21 13.32
N ASN A 121 7.46 21.76 12.72
CA ASN A 121 8.27 22.76 13.40
C ASN A 121 7.43 24.05 13.36
N PRO A 122 6.93 24.59 14.49
CA PRO A 122 6.06 25.75 14.49
C PRO A 122 6.90 27.01 14.22
N LYS A 123 7.43 27.15 13.01
CA LYS A 123 8.07 28.38 12.56
C LYS A 123 7.27 28.97 11.40
N ALA A 124 6.31 29.79 11.82
CA ALA A 124 5.60 30.86 11.12
C ALA A 124 4.40 30.49 10.22
N LEU A 125 3.24 30.28 10.86
CA LEU A 125 1.93 30.51 10.24
C LEU A 125 1.65 32.04 10.16
N TYR A 126 1.83 32.56 8.94
CA TYR A 126 1.29 33.77 8.26
C TYR A 126 0.93 35.07 9.02
N LYS A 127 1.30 36.22 8.43
CA LYS A 127 0.65 37.53 8.67
C LYS A 127 0.36 38.24 7.34
N ILE A 128 -0.87 38.11 6.83
CA ILE A 128 -1.37 38.94 5.72
C ILE A 128 -2.01 40.19 6.35
N LYS A 129 -1.44 41.39 6.10
CA LYS A 129 -2.07 42.67 6.46
C LYS A 129 -2.86 43.18 5.24
N GLY A 130 -4.18 43.23 5.34
CA GLY A 130 -5.00 43.97 4.37
C GLY A 130 -4.79 45.48 4.52
N LYS A 131 -4.55 46.19 3.41
CA LYS A 131 -4.68 47.65 3.32
C LYS A 131 -5.99 47.97 2.62
N THR A 132 -6.87 48.71 3.27
CA THR A 132 -7.99 49.40 2.62
C THR A 132 -7.44 50.59 1.83
N ALA A 133 -7.74 50.63 0.53
CA ALA A 133 -7.55 51.83 -0.29
C ALA A 133 -8.62 52.87 0.08
N LYS A 134 -8.22 54.14 0.17
CA LYS A 134 -9.08 55.30 0.40
C LYS A 134 -9.67 55.78 -0.92
#